data_AF-A0A1H6R6R5-F1
#
_entry.id   AF-A0A1H6R6R5-F1
#
_cell.length_a   1.000
_cell.length_b   1.000
_cell.length_c   1.000
_cell.angle_alpha   90.00
_cell.angle_beta   90.00
_cell.angle_gamma   90.00
#
_symmetry.space_group_name_H-M   'P 1'
#
loop_
_entity.id
_entity.type
_entity.pdbx_description
1 polymer ?
#
loop_
_entity_poly.entity_id
_entity_poly.type
_entity_poly.pdbx_seq_one_letter_code
_entity_poly.pdbx_strand_id
1 'polypeptide(L)'
;MRVSSGVDGFDQLVDGGFPSDRLYVLSGPPGSGKTTFSAQFMAAGAAEDETSLYVSMHETKDGIMADMADYSFGFGEALKSDSITFLDALSSEGRRFFGGPGEKMDRTNVTNRLAGFINS
;
A
#
# COMPACT_ATOMS: atom_id res chain seq x y z
N MET A 1 4.15 13.95 13.95
CA MET A 1 2.71 13.79 13.66
C MET A 1 2.39 12.30 13.79
N ARG A 2 1.12 11.91 14.02
CA ARG A 2 0.73 10.49 13.96
C ARG A 2 -0.21 10.29 12.77
N VAL A 3 -0.08 9.14 12.13
CA VAL A 3 -0.86 8.71 10.96
C VAL A 3 -1.77 7.59 11.43
N SER A 4 -3.08 7.70 11.17
CA SER A 4 -4.04 6.65 11.53
C SER A 4 -3.68 5.34 10.83
N SER A 5 -3.89 4.21 11.49
CA SER A 5 -3.82 2.91 10.82
C SER A 5 -5.06 2.59 9.98
N GLY A 6 -6.14 3.36 10.11
CA GLY A 6 -7.46 3.02 9.60
C GLY A 6 -8.19 1.96 10.44
N VAL A 7 -7.56 1.46 11.51
CA VAL A 7 -8.12 0.45 12.42
C VAL A 7 -8.28 1.06 13.81
N ASP A 8 -9.48 1.55 14.12
CA ASP A 8 -9.78 2.26 15.38
C ASP A 8 -9.28 1.53 16.63
N GLY A 9 -9.51 0.21 16.69
CA GLY A 9 -9.07 -0.61 17.82
C GLY A 9 -7.55 -0.68 17.96
N PHE A 10 -6.81 -0.64 16.85
CA PHE A 10 -5.36 -0.61 16.88
C PHE A 10 -4.85 0.78 17.24
N ASP A 11 -5.41 1.83 16.65
CA ASP A 11 -5.01 3.22 16.92
C ASP A 11 -5.14 3.55 18.41
N GLN A 12 -6.21 3.11 19.06
CA GLN A 12 -6.39 3.26 20.51
C GLN A 12 -5.29 2.58 21.33
N LEU A 13 -4.78 1.44 20.87
CA LEU A 13 -3.72 0.69 21.55
C LEU A 13 -2.33 1.33 21.41
N VAL A 14 -2.11 2.13 20.37
CA VAL A 14 -0.79 2.71 20.05
C VAL A 14 -0.76 4.23 20.17
N ASP A 15 -1.65 4.82 20.98
CA ASP A 15 -1.77 6.27 21.23
C ASP A 15 -2.11 7.10 19.98
N GLY A 16 -3.07 6.64 19.17
CA GLY A 16 -3.62 7.37 18.03
C GLY A 16 -2.87 7.14 16.71
N GLY A 17 -2.40 5.92 16.47
CA GLY A 17 -1.79 5.52 15.20
C GLY A 17 -0.26 5.60 15.16
N PHE A 18 0.31 5.46 13.97
CA PHE A 18 1.74 5.34 13.74
C PHE A 18 2.47 6.69 13.80
N PRO A 19 3.61 6.81 14.49
CA PRO A 19 4.50 7.95 14.29
C PRO A 19 4.86 8.16 12.80
N SER A 20 4.71 9.39 12.30
CA SER A 20 5.06 9.74 10.92
C SER A 20 6.54 9.52 10.60
N ASP A 21 6.87 9.44 9.31
CA ASP A 21 8.26 9.41 8.81
C ASP A 21 9.06 8.18 9.26
N ARG A 22 8.39 7.02 9.34
CA ARG A 22 8.99 5.75 9.78
C ARG A 22 8.59 4.59 8.89
N LEU A 23 9.45 3.56 8.90
CA LEU A 23 9.17 2.27 8.31
C LEU A 23 8.54 1.34 9.34
N TYR A 24 7.41 0.73 8.98
CA TYR A 24 6.72 -0.26 9.78
C TYR A 24 6.74 -1.62 9.07
N VAL A 25 6.82 -2.69 9.85
CA VAL A 25 6.73 -4.06 9.35
C VAL A 25 5.56 -4.74 10.04
N LEU A 26 4.56 -5.13 9.25
CA LEU A 26 3.44 -5.92 9.72
C LEU A 26 3.74 -7.41 9.47
N SER A 27 3.86 -8.18 10.54
CA SER A 27 4.25 -9.61 10.49
C SER A 27 3.25 -10.49 11.21
N GLY A 28 3.07 -11.71 10.71
CA GLY A 28 2.14 -12.68 11.27
C GLY A 28 1.90 -13.87 10.34
N PRO A 29 1.35 -14.99 10.85
CA PRO A 29 1.08 -16.19 10.05
C PRO A 29 0.06 -15.94 8.93
N PRO A 30 -0.03 -16.80 7.90
CA PRO A 30 -1.08 -16.72 6.89
C PRO A 30 -2.48 -16.64 7.54
N GLY A 31 -3.37 -15.82 6.99
CA GLY A 31 -4.72 -15.61 7.55
C GLY A 31 -4.79 -14.66 8.75
N SER A 32 -3.67 -14.13 9.26
CA SER A 32 -3.68 -13.20 10.40
C SER A 32 -4.18 -11.77 10.09
N GLY A 33 -4.72 -11.52 8.89
CA GLY A 33 -5.26 -10.21 8.50
C GLY A 33 -4.25 -9.16 8.03
N LYS A 34 -3.02 -9.53 7.66
CA LYS A 34 -1.98 -8.57 7.21
C LYS A 34 -2.45 -7.74 6.01
N THR A 35 -2.91 -8.40 4.95
CA THR A 35 -3.41 -7.73 3.74
C THR A 35 -4.61 -6.86 4.05
N THR A 36 -5.54 -7.33 4.88
CA THR A 36 -6.71 -6.56 5.34
C THR A 36 -6.33 -5.31 6.13
N PHE A 37 -5.30 -5.39 6.98
CA PHE A 37 -4.78 -4.23 7.71
C PHE A 37 -4.14 -3.22 6.75
N SER A 38 -3.31 -3.70 5.81
CA SER A 38 -2.74 -2.83 4.77
C SER A 38 -3.81 -2.16 3.92
N ALA A 39 -4.88 -2.88 3.55
CA ALA A 39 -5.99 -2.32 2.78
C ALA A 39 -6.74 -1.23 3.57
N GLN A 40 -6.95 -1.42 4.88
CA GLN A 40 -7.54 -0.40 5.76
C GLN A 40 -6.66 0.85 5.85
N PHE A 41 -5.35 0.67 6.02
CA PHE A 41 -4.40 1.79 6.06
C PHE A 41 -4.47 2.62 4.77
N MET A 42 -4.48 1.95 3.63
CA MET A 42 -4.57 2.60 2.32
C MET A 42 -5.90 3.32 2.12
N ALA A 43 -7.02 2.71 2.53
CA ALA A 43 -8.32 3.34 2.45
C ALA A 43 -8.43 4.57 3.37
N ALA A 44 -7.84 4.52 4.55
CA ALA A 44 -7.78 5.66 5.48
C ALA A 44 -6.97 6.82 4.89
N GLY A 45 -5.78 6.54 4.34
CA GLY A 45 -4.97 7.55 3.65
C GLY A 45 -5.72 8.18 2.48
N ALA A 46 -6.36 7.36 1.65
CA ALA A 46 -7.16 7.86 0.52
C ALA A 46 -8.35 8.73 0.94
N ALA A 47 -8.97 8.44 2.09
CA ALA A 47 -10.06 9.27 2.64
C ALA A 47 -9.59 10.66 3.12
N GLU A 48 -8.29 10.79 3.41
CA GLU A 48 -7.62 12.06 3.76
C GLU A 48 -6.90 12.69 2.55
N ASP A 49 -7.22 12.24 1.33
CA ASP A 49 -6.59 12.67 0.07
C ASP A 49 -5.06 12.44 0.01
N GLU A 50 -4.54 11.46 0.77
CA GLU A 50 -3.12 11.09 0.72
C GLU A 50 -2.77 10.31 -0.55
N THR A 51 -1.78 10.80 -1.28
CA THR A 51 -1.23 10.07 -2.44
C THR A 51 -0.40 8.88 -1.99
N SER A 52 -0.83 7.68 -2.37
CA SER A 52 -0.31 6.42 -1.86
C SER A 52 0.04 5.44 -2.98
N LEU A 53 1.09 4.64 -2.78
CA LEU A 53 1.50 3.56 -3.69
C LEU A 53 1.31 2.20 -3.03
N TYR A 54 0.44 1.37 -3.61
CA TYR A 54 0.29 -0.04 -3.22
C TYR A 54 1.16 -0.93 -4.10
N VAL A 55 2.23 -1.50 -3.54
CA VAL A 55 3.09 -2.44 -4.27
C VAL A 55 2.75 -3.87 -3.87
N SER A 56 2.28 -4.68 -4.82
CA SER A 56 2.07 -6.12 -4.63
C SER A 56 3.20 -6.94 -5.25
N MET A 57 3.33 -8.22 -4.86
CA MET A 57 4.26 -9.15 -5.52
C MET A 57 3.55 -10.22 -6.37
N HIS A 58 2.37 -10.68 -5.98
CA HIS A 58 1.67 -11.76 -6.68
C HIS A 58 0.15 -11.52 -6.84
N GLU A 59 -0.37 -10.48 -6.19
CA GLU A 59 -1.79 -10.13 -6.24
C GLU A 59 -2.02 -9.09 -7.33
N THR A 60 -3.05 -9.28 -8.15
CA THR A 60 -3.49 -8.28 -9.13
C THR A 60 -4.41 -7.26 -8.47
N LYS A 61 -4.53 -6.08 -9.07
CA LYS A 61 -5.48 -5.04 -8.62
C LYS A 61 -6.91 -5.58 -8.51
N ASP A 62 -7.36 -6.31 -9.53
CA ASP A 62 -8.70 -6.92 -9.56
C ASP A 62 -8.86 -8.02 -8.49
N GLY A 63 -7.80 -8.81 -8.26
CA GLY A 63 -7.82 -9.86 -7.25
C GLY A 63 -8.00 -9.31 -5.84
N ILE A 64 -7.17 -8.35 -5.44
CA ILE A 64 -7.30 -7.75 -4.10
C ILE A 64 -8.59 -6.94 -3.97
N MET A 65 -9.07 -6.31 -5.04
CA MET A 65 -10.36 -5.60 -5.02
C MET A 65 -11.51 -6.58 -4.78
N ALA A 66 -11.48 -7.76 -5.41
CA ALA A 66 -12.46 -8.82 -5.16
C ALA A 66 -12.36 -9.36 -3.72
N ASP A 67 -11.15 -9.61 -3.23
CA ASP A 67 -10.92 -10.11 -1.85
C ASP A 67 -11.41 -9.13 -0.79
N MET A 68 -11.40 -7.82 -1.09
CA MET A 68 -11.80 -6.76 -0.17
C MET A 68 -13.25 -6.27 -0.40
N ALA A 69 -14.00 -6.85 -1.34
CA ALA A 69 -15.31 -6.33 -1.77
C ALA A 69 -16.38 -6.32 -0.65
N ASP A 70 -16.33 -7.31 0.25
CA ASP A 70 -17.29 -7.44 1.35
C ASP A 70 -16.93 -6.59 2.59
N TYR A 71 -15.80 -5.88 2.56
CA TYR A 71 -15.38 -5.03 3.67
C TYR A 71 -15.93 -3.61 3.55
N SER A 72 -16.40 -3.06 4.68
CA SER A 72 -17.06 -1.76 4.74
C SER A 72 -16.11 -0.55 4.79
N PHE A 73 -14.79 -0.76 4.83
CA PHE A 73 -13.81 0.33 4.93
C PHE A 73 -13.48 1.01 3.59
N GLY A 74 -14.19 0.66 2.51
CA GLY A 74 -14.17 1.46 1.27
C GLY A 74 -12.93 1.29 0.39
N PHE A 75 -12.12 0.25 0.58
CA PHE A 75 -10.90 0.05 -0.21
C PHE A 75 -11.13 -0.09 -1.72
N GLY A 76 -12.26 -0.70 -2.13
CA GLY A 76 -12.63 -0.78 -3.53
C GLY A 76 -12.84 0.60 -4.18
N GLU A 77 -13.40 1.56 -3.45
CA GLU A 77 -13.55 2.94 -3.93
C GLU A 77 -12.22 3.70 -3.88
N ALA A 78 -11.42 3.47 -2.84
CA ALA A 78 -10.07 4.04 -2.74
C ALA A 78 -9.16 3.59 -3.91
N LEU A 79 -9.25 2.34 -4.35
CA LEU A 79 -8.50 1.85 -5.52
C LEU A 79 -8.98 2.42 -6.86
N LYS A 80 -10.19 2.98 -6.90
CA LYS A 80 -10.74 3.64 -8.10
C LYS A 80 -10.45 5.14 -8.11
N SER A 81 -10.05 5.74 -6.99
CA SER A 81 -9.64 7.13 -6.93
C SER A 81 -8.23 7.32 -7.49
N ASP A 82 -7.88 8.58 -7.75
CA ASP A 82 -6.52 8.96 -8.15
C ASP A 82 -5.54 9.00 -6.96
N SER A 83 -6.02 8.73 -5.73
CA SER A 83 -5.20 8.76 -4.51
C SER A 83 -4.34 7.51 -4.34
N ILE A 84 -4.70 6.38 -4.97
CA ILE A 84 -3.95 5.12 -4.88
C ILE A 84 -3.45 4.66 -6.24
N THR A 85 -2.13 4.68 -6.41
CA THR A 85 -1.47 3.98 -7.52
C THR A 85 -1.18 2.54 -7.12
N PHE A 86 -1.62 1.58 -7.93
CA PHE A 86 -1.33 0.15 -7.73
C PHE A 86 -0.21 -0.31 -8.64
N LEU A 87 0.78 -1.02 -8.10
CA LEU A 87 1.91 -1.56 -8.85
C LEU A 87 2.16 -3.02 -8.47
N ASP A 88 1.92 -3.93 -9.42
CA ASP A 88 2.41 -5.31 -9.30
C ASP A 88 3.90 -5.34 -9.68
N ALA A 89 4.76 -5.63 -8.71
CA ALA A 89 6.21 -5.69 -8.89
C ALA A 89 6.65 -6.73 -9.93
N LEU A 90 5.87 -7.78 -10.19
CA LEU A 90 6.20 -8.84 -11.14
C LEU A 90 5.61 -8.62 -12.54
N SER A 91 4.75 -7.62 -12.71
CA SER A 91 4.24 -7.19 -14.02
C SER A 91 5.36 -6.64 -14.93
N SER A 92 5.08 -6.46 -16.22
CA SER A 92 6.04 -5.85 -17.16
C SER A 92 6.46 -4.45 -16.73
N GLU A 93 5.52 -3.66 -16.21
CA GLU A 93 5.76 -2.34 -15.65
C GLU A 93 6.56 -2.40 -14.36
N GLY A 94 6.17 -3.28 -13.42
CA GLY A 94 6.90 -3.52 -12.18
C GLY A 94 8.34 -3.96 -12.41
N ARG A 95 8.60 -4.84 -13.39
CA ARG A 95 9.98 -5.24 -13.75
C ARG A 95 10.78 -4.12 -14.38
N ARG A 96 10.14 -3.23 -15.14
CA ARG A 96 10.83 -2.02 -15.66
C ARG A 96 11.19 -1.07 -14.52
N PHE A 97 10.37 -1.05 -13.48
CA PHE A 97 10.54 -0.20 -12.31
C PHE A 97 11.61 -0.75 -11.33
N PHE A 98 11.45 -2.00 -10.91
CA PHE A 98 12.27 -2.69 -9.90
C PHE A 98 13.42 -3.53 -10.48
N GLY A 99 13.51 -3.70 -11.79
CA GLY A 99 14.44 -4.63 -12.43
C GLY A 99 13.96 -6.09 -12.41
N GLY A 100 14.63 -6.95 -13.17
CA GLY A 100 14.36 -8.39 -13.14
C GLY A 100 14.80 -9.05 -11.82
N PRO A 101 14.22 -10.20 -11.43
CA PRO A 101 14.67 -10.94 -10.26
C PRO A 101 16.18 -11.22 -10.30
N GLY A 102 16.92 -10.74 -9.31
CA GLY A 102 18.37 -10.93 -9.19
C GLY A 102 19.24 -9.88 -9.91
N GLU A 103 18.65 -8.93 -10.63
CA GLU A 103 19.40 -7.78 -11.17
C GLU A 103 19.74 -6.78 -10.05
N LYS A 104 20.97 -6.27 -10.05
CA LYS A 104 21.36 -5.19 -9.13
C LYS A 104 20.62 -3.91 -9.49
N MET A 105 19.62 -3.55 -8.69
CA MET A 105 19.01 -2.23 -8.76
C MET A 105 20.04 -1.14 -8.43
N ASP A 106 20.16 -0.15 -9.31
CA ASP A 106 20.82 1.11 -8.98
C ASP A 106 19.94 1.88 -7.97
N ARG A 107 20.31 1.76 -6.69
CA ARG A 107 19.62 2.37 -5.54
C ARG A 107 19.49 3.90 -5.65
N THR A 108 20.41 4.54 -6.38
CA THR A 108 20.48 6.00 -6.51
C THR A 108 19.30 6.57 -7.29
N ASN A 109 18.57 5.74 -8.05
CA ASN A 109 17.54 6.18 -8.99
C ASN A 109 16.11 5.76 -8.59
N VAL A 110 15.96 4.95 -7.55
CA VAL A 110 14.65 4.38 -7.18
C VAL A 110 13.70 5.43 -6.64
N THR A 111 14.18 6.33 -5.76
CA THR A 111 13.35 7.39 -5.19
C THR A 111 12.80 8.33 -6.25
N ASN A 112 13.63 8.72 -7.22
CA ASN A 112 13.21 9.59 -8.33
C ASN A 112 12.20 8.90 -9.25
N ARG A 113 12.36 7.59 -9.48
CA ARG A 113 11.38 6.80 -10.24
C ARG A 113 10.07 6.67 -9.47
N LEU A 114 10.10 6.42 -8.16
CA LEU A 114 8.91 6.33 -7.31
C LEU A 114 8.13 7.65 -7.35
N ALA A 115 8.82 8.77 -7.14
CA ALA A 115 8.19 10.09 -7.21
C ALA A 115 7.62 10.37 -8.61
N GLY A 116 8.35 10.04 -9.68
CA GLY A 116 7.86 10.22 -11.05
C GLY A 116 6.63 9.38 -11.37
N PHE A 117 6.58 8.14 -10.87
CA PHE A 117 5.46 7.21 -11.09
C PHE A 117 4.21 7.57 -10.31
N ILE A 118 4.37 8.08 -9.08
CA ILE A 118 3.24 8.52 -8.27
C ILE A 118 2.60 9.81 -8.83
N ASN A 119 3.39 10.66 -9.48
CA ASN A 119 2.95 11.95 -10.00
C ASN A 119 2.61 11.96 -11.51
N SER A 120 2.65 10.80 -12.18
CA SER A 120 2.36 10.67 -13.63
C SER A 120 0.92 10.29 -13.90
#